data_AF-A0A959ZEL6-F1
#
_entry.id   AF-A0A959ZEL6-F1
#
_cell.length_a   1.000
_cell.length_b   1.000
_cell.length_c   1.000
_cell.angle_alpha   90.00
_cell.angle_beta   90.00
_cell.angle_gamma   90.00
#
_symmetry.space_group_name_H-M   'P 1'
#
loop_
_entity.id
_entity.type
_entity.pdbx_description
1 polymer ?
#
loop_
_entity_poly.entity_id
_entity_poly.type
_entity_poly.pdbx_seq_one_letter_code
_entity_poly.pdbx_strand_id
1 'polypeptide(L)'
;PDGEYTFDKLSSVFLSGNATRDDAPNHVRIQTEVPREIAQTWVSMCPAQVYEIPEDQLESDAPIVDVHVTASNCVQCGAITAKGGRLTLPEGGDGPLYTET
;
A
#
# COMPACT_ATOMS: atom_id res chain seq x y z
N PRO A 1 -3.45 8.04 -15.71
CA PRO A 1 -4.25 6.86 -16.13
C PRO A 1 -5.23 7.26 -17.24
N ASP A 2 -5.25 6.51 -18.33
CA ASP A 2 -6.15 6.71 -19.48
C ASP A 2 -7.42 5.83 -19.43
N GLY A 3 -7.45 4.82 -18.56
CA GLY A 3 -8.57 3.91 -18.38
C GLY A 3 -8.73 2.86 -19.48
N GLU A 4 -7.79 2.76 -20.43
CA GLU A 4 -7.78 1.77 -21.51
C GLU A 4 -6.52 0.90 -21.48
N TYR A 5 -5.35 1.54 -21.45
CA TYR A 5 -4.04 0.89 -21.37
C TYR A 5 -3.35 1.12 -20.03
N THR A 6 -3.65 2.24 -19.37
CA THR A 6 -3.10 2.60 -18.06
C THR A 6 -4.21 2.87 -17.05
N PHE A 7 -4.17 2.14 -15.94
CA PHE A 7 -5.16 2.21 -14.88
C PHE A 7 -4.52 2.79 -13.62
N ASP A 8 -5.33 3.37 -12.75
CA ASP A 8 -4.88 3.72 -11.41
C ASP A 8 -4.71 2.46 -10.55
N LYS A 9 -4.01 2.63 -9.42
CA LYS A 9 -3.68 1.51 -8.51
C LYS A 9 -4.93 0.88 -7.91
N LEU A 10 -5.96 1.67 -7.56
CA LEU A 10 -7.17 1.15 -6.91
C LEU A 10 -8.03 0.35 -7.88
N SER A 11 -8.15 0.80 -9.13
CA SER A 11 -8.76 -0.01 -10.20
C SER A 11 -8.04 -1.36 -10.36
N SER A 12 -6.71 -1.36 -10.26
CA SER A 12 -5.91 -2.60 -10.32
C SER A 12 -6.12 -3.51 -9.10
N VAL A 13 -6.26 -2.94 -7.90
CA VAL A 13 -6.61 -3.69 -6.67
C VAL A 13 -7.97 -4.35 -6.80
N PHE A 14 -8.97 -3.62 -7.31
CA PHE A 14 -10.29 -4.18 -7.58
C PHE A 14 -10.21 -5.38 -8.54
N LEU A 15 -9.47 -5.26 -9.64
CA LEU A 15 -9.30 -6.34 -10.62
C LEU A 15 -8.53 -7.56 -10.08
N SER A 16 -7.70 -7.38 -9.05
CA SER A 16 -7.05 -8.51 -8.37
C SER A 16 -8.01 -9.39 -7.55
N GLY A 17 -9.28 -8.98 -7.42
CA GLY A 17 -10.27 -9.68 -6.60
C GLY A 17 -9.94 -9.61 -5.10
N ASN A 18 -9.23 -8.57 -4.65
CA ASN A 18 -8.84 -8.45 -3.25
C ASN A 18 -10.06 -8.47 -2.32
N ALA A 19 -10.10 -9.45 -1.44
CA ALA A 19 -11.23 -9.74 -0.56
C ALA A 19 -10.92 -9.50 0.92
N THR A 20 -9.86 -8.75 1.22
CA THR A 20 -9.51 -8.37 2.60
C THR A 20 -10.61 -7.52 3.20
N ARG A 21 -11.06 -7.88 4.41
CA ARG A 21 -12.08 -7.11 5.13
C ARG A 21 -11.48 -5.83 5.71
N ASP A 22 -12.28 -4.76 5.79
CA ASP A 22 -11.84 -3.49 6.38
C ASP A 22 -11.57 -3.59 7.89
N ASP A 23 -12.21 -4.55 8.57
CA ASP A 23 -12.02 -4.83 10.00
C ASP A 23 -10.91 -5.87 10.29
N ALA A 24 -10.25 -6.39 9.24
CA ALA A 24 -9.18 -7.35 9.38
C ALA A 24 -8.00 -6.72 10.15
N PRO A 25 -7.33 -7.46 11.06
CA PRO A 25 -6.17 -6.97 11.76
C PRO A 25 -5.08 -6.47 10.80
N ASN A 26 -4.52 -5.29 11.10
CA ASN A 26 -3.46 -4.73 10.26
C ASN A 26 -2.20 -5.62 10.29
N HIS A 27 -1.88 -6.19 9.13
CA HIS A 27 -0.76 -7.08 8.89
C HIS A 27 0.48 -6.36 8.34
N VAL A 28 0.39 -5.04 8.15
CA VAL A 28 1.49 -4.18 7.72
C VAL A 28 2.09 -3.50 8.96
N ARG A 29 3.37 -3.75 9.23
CA ARG A 29 4.09 -3.22 10.40
C ARG A 29 5.19 -2.27 9.92
N ILE A 30 4.96 -0.98 10.12
CA ILE A 30 5.86 0.11 9.74
C ILE A 30 5.90 1.19 10.84
N GLN A 31 6.92 2.05 10.80
CA GLN A 31 6.84 3.36 11.44
C GLN A 31 5.99 4.28 10.56
N THR A 32 5.11 5.08 11.17
CA THR A 32 4.25 6.02 10.43
C THR A 32 4.88 7.39 10.27
N GLU A 33 5.81 7.78 11.14
CA GLU A 33 6.64 8.99 10.99
C GLU A 33 8.01 8.59 10.44
N VAL A 34 8.30 8.92 9.18
CA VAL A 34 9.51 8.45 8.49
C VAL A 34 10.14 9.54 7.62
N PRO A 35 11.42 9.40 7.22
CA PRO A 35 12.03 10.30 6.25
C PRO A 35 11.22 10.34 4.95
N ARG A 36 11.03 11.54 4.39
CA ARG A 36 10.26 11.77 3.15
C ARG A 36 10.66 10.83 2.01
N GLU A 37 11.95 10.61 1.82
CA GLU A 37 12.47 9.71 0.78
C GLU A 37 11.96 8.26 0.96
N ILE A 38 11.87 7.79 2.20
CA ILE A 38 11.36 6.45 2.51
C ILE A 38 9.86 6.39 2.23
N ALA A 39 9.09 7.38 2.69
CA ALA A 39 7.65 7.45 2.42
C ALA A 39 7.35 7.47 0.91
N GLN A 40 8.04 8.33 0.16
CA GLN A 40 7.90 8.41 -1.30
C GLN A 40 8.28 7.10 -2.00
N THR A 41 9.32 6.42 -1.51
CA THR A 41 9.70 5.09 -2.01
C THR A 41 8.58 4.08 -1.78
N TRP A 42 7.95 4.05 -0.60
CA TRP A 42 6.83 3.15 -0.32
C TRP A 42 5.61 3.45 -1.18
N VAL A 43 5.23 4.74 -1.33
CA VAL A 43 4.11 5.17 -2.19
C VAL A 43 4.34 4.74 -3.64
N SER A 44 5.57 4.90 -4.15
CA SER A 44 5.92 4.54 -5.52
C SER A 44 5.95 3.02 -5.73
N MET A 45 6.70 2.30 -4.88
CA MET A 45 6.91 0.85 -5.00
C MET A 45 5.67 0.02 -4.71
N CYS A 46 4.76 0.50 -3.86
CA CYS A 46 3.54 -0.24 -3.54
C CYS A 46 2.61 -0.27 -4.76
N PRO A 47 2.25 -1.45 -5.30
CA PRO A 47 1.38 -1.54 -6.46
C PRO A 47 -0.09 -1.25 -6.13
N ALA A 48 -0.45 -1.22 -4.85
CA ALA A 48 -1.83 -1.27 -4.38
C ALA A 48 -2.27 -0.05 -3.56
N GLN A 49 -1.48 1.04 -3.54
CA GLN A 49 -1.82 2.26 -2.79
C GLN A 49 -2.17 1.98 -1.31
N VAL A 50 -1.33 1.16 -0.67
CA VAL A 50 -1.42 0.88 0.78
C VAL A 50 -0.87 2.04 1.60
N TYR A 51 0.08 2.80 1.05
CA TYR A 51 0.76 3.89 1.75
C TYR A 51 0.43 5.22 1.06
N GLU A 52 0.16 6.24 1.85
CA GLU A 52 -0.12 7.59 1.40
C GLU A 52 0.58 8.61 2.30
N ILE A 53 1.13 9.67 1.71
CA ILE A 53 1.62 10.84 2.43
C ILE A 53 0.48 11.86 2.43
N PRO A 54 0.07 12.40 3.60
CA PRO A 54 -0.98 13.42 3.68
C PRO A 54 -0.72 14.63 2.77
N GLU A 55 -1.78 15.17 2.16
CA GLU A 55 -1.68 16.25 1.17
C GLU A 55 -1.01 17.52 1.73
N ASP A 56 -1.32 17.89 2.97
CA ASP A 56 -0.73 19.02 3.67
C ASP A 56 0.79 18.86 3.86
N GLN A 57 1.27 17.62 3.93
CA GLN A 57 2.69 17.32 4.04
C GLN A 57 3.37 17.20 2.68
N LEU A 58 2.65 16.82 1.62
CA LEU A 58 3.19 16.84 0.24
C LEU A 58 3.63 18.24 -0.16
N GLU A 59 2.87 19.27 0.23
CA GLU A 59 3.17 20.68 -0.04
C GLU A 59 4.27 21.28 0.87
N SER A 60 4.64 20.58 1.94
CA SER A 60 5.69 20.99 2.86
C SER A 60 7.09 20.50 2.43
N ASP A 61 8.14 21.15 2.91
CA ASP A 61 9.54 20.68 2.81
C ASP A 61 9.99 19.91 4.07
N ALA A 62 9.05 19.35 4.83
CA ALA A 62 9.38 18.62 6.06
C ALA A 62 10.23 17.37 5.74
N PRO A 63 11.37 17.17 6.44
CA PRO A 63 12.26 16.02 6.21
C PRO A 63 11.67 14.71 6.72
N ILE A 64 10.83 14.78 7.75
CA ILE A 64 10.04 13.67 8.29
C ILE A 64 8.58 13.95 7.95
N VAL A 65 7.87 12.92 7.49
CA VAL A 65 6.45 12.98 7.14
C VAL A 65 5.68 11.82 7.75
N ASP A 66 4.38 12.01 7.91
CA ASP A 66 3.43 10.96 8.25
C ASP A 66 3.10 10.08 7.05
N VAL A 67 2.77 8.82 7.34
CA VAL A 67 2.31 7.82 6.38
C VAL A 67 1.00 7.23 6.87
N HIS A 68 -0.06 7.44 6.10
CA HIS A 68 -1.33 6.77 6.27
C HIS A 68 -1.29 5.38 5.62
N VAL A 69 -1.85 4.38 6.31
CA VAL A 69 -1.79 2.98 5.89
C VAL A 69 -3.19 2.40 5.71
N THR A 70 -3.52 2.05 4.47
CA THR A 70 -4.74 1.33 4.09
C THR A 70 -4.42 -0.13 3.84
N ALA A 71 -4.29 -0.90 4.92
CA ALA A 71 -3.83 -2.29 4.85
C ALA A 71 -4.80 -3.23 4.11
N SER A 72 -6.09 -2.89 4.03
CA SER A 72 -7.09 -3.68 3.29
C SER A 72 -6.80 -3.73 1.79
N ASN A 73 -6.07 -2.75 1.22
CA ASN A 73 -5.66 -2.78 -0.19
C ASN A 73 -4.50 -3.76 -0.47
N CYS A 74 -3.82 -4.30 0.55
CA CYS A 74 -2.57 -5.02 0.37
C CYS A 74 -2.72 -6.30 -0.48
N VAL A 75 -1.99 -6.35 -1.60
CA VAL A 75 -1.90 -7.54 -2.48
C VAL A 75 -0.77 -8.49 -2.13
N GLN A 76 -0.21 -8.37 -0.92
CA GLN A 76 0.78 -9.30 -0.34
C GLN A 76 2.09 -9.49 -1.15
N CYS A 77 2.46 -8.52 -2.00
CA CYS A 77 3.63 -8.61 -2.89
C CYS A 77 5.01 -8.61 -2.19
N GLY A 78 5.11 -8.17 -0.93
CA GLY A 78 6.39 -8.10 -0.21
C GLY A 78 7.33 -6.94 -0.57
N ALA A 79 7.02 -6.13 -1.58
CA ALA A 79 7.94 -5.14 -2.17
C ALA A 79 8.60 -4.20 -1.16
N ILE A 80 7.83 -3.66 -0.21
CA ILE A 80 8.34 -2.68 0.75
C ILE A 80 9.23 -3.27 1.85
N THR A 81 9.33 -4.61 1.95
CA THR A 81 10.22 -5.28 2.89
C THR A 81 11.69 -4.94 2.63
N ALA A 82 12.04 -4.66 1.38
CA ALA A 82 13.37 -4.19 1.00
C ALA A 82 13.72 -2.80 1.55
N LYS A 83 12.73 -2.04 2.03
CA LYS A 83 12.87 -0.64 2.49
C LYS A 83 12.30 -0.43 3.89
N GLY A 84 12.41 -1.45 4.75
CA GLY A 84 12.24 -1.31 6.20
C GLY A 84 10.84 -1.54 6.74
N GLY A 85 9.82 -1.75 5.89
CA GLY A 85 8.54 -2.23 6.40
C GLY A 85 8.50 -3.75 6.53
N ARG A 86 7.57 -4.26 7.32
CA ARG A 86 7.41 -5.70 7.54
C ARG A 86 5.98 -6.11 7.28
N LEU A 87 5.80 -7.11 6.42
CA LEU A 87 4.52 -7.82 6.29
C LEU A 87 4.50 -8.98 7.28
N THR A 88 3.50 -9.00 8.15
CA THR A 88 3.10 -10.21 8.87
C THR A 88 2.04 -10.94 8.05
N LEU A 89 1.82 -12.22 8.33
CA LEU A 89 0.77 -12.98 7.66
C LEU A 89 -0.60 -12.39 8.06
N PRO A 90 -1.49 -12.07 7.09
CA PRO A 90 -2.87 -11.68 7.35
C PRO A 90 -3.71 -12.88 7.79
N GLU A 91 -4.97 -12.64 8.12
CA GLU A 91 -5.93 -13.72 8.40
C GLU A 91 -6.17 -14.58 7.16
N GLY A 92 -6.47 -15.86 7.38
CA GLY A 92 -6.72 -16.79 6.28
C GLY A 92 -7.94 -16.39 5.46
N GLY A 93 -7.78 -16.29 4.14
CA GLY A 93 -8.82 -15.85 3.21
C GLY A 93 -8.74 -14.38 2.79
N ASP A 94 -7.89 -13.58 3.45
CA ASP A 94 -7.63 -12.20 3.05
C ASP A 94 -6.60 -12.12 1.91
N GLY A 95 -6.71 -11.05 1.12
CA GLY A 95 -5.80 -10.72 0.03
C GLY A 95 -6.40 -10.94 -1.36
N PRO A 96 -5.55 -10.93 -2.41
CA PRO A 96 -5.96 -11.04 -3.80
C PRO A 96 -6.46 -12.45 -4.14
N LEU A 97 -7.47 -12.52 -4.99
CA LEU A 97 -8.07 -13.76 -5.49
C LEU A 97 -7.74 -13.94 -6.97
N TYR A 98 -6.47 -14.23 -7.27
CA TYR A 98 -6.02 -14.48 -8.63
C TYR A 98 -6.60 -15.79 -9.19
N THR A 99 -7.24 -15.72 -10.36
CA THR A 99 -7.93 -16.87 -10.99
C THR A 99 -7.17 -17.49 -12.16
N GLU A 100 -6.31 -16.71 -12.83
CA GLU A 100 -5.53 -17.18 -13.97
C GLU A 100 -4.17 -17.70 -13.48
N THR A 101 -3.83 -18.93 -13.88
CA THR A 101 -2.56 -19.63 -13.54
C THR A 101 -1.71 -19.86 -14.77
#